data_AF-A0A6G1RDG0-F1
#
_entry.id   AF-A0A6G1RDG0-F1
#
_cell.length_a   1.000
_cell.length_b   1.000
_cell.length_c   1.000
_cell.angle_alpha   90.00
_cell.angle_beta   90.00
_cell.angle_gamma   90.00
#
_symmetry.space_group_name_H-M   'P 1'
#
loop_
_entity.id
_entity.type
_entity.pdbx_description
1 polymer ?
#
loop_
_entity_poly.entity_id
_entity_poly.type
_entity_poly.pdbx_seq_one_letter_code
_entity_poly.pdbx_strand_id
1 'polypeptide(L)'
;VLVDKMIRTQIVDCATVANWIFSSELAHDFTRFYIWEILHSTIRKMNKHVLKIHKELEETKAKLARQHKRQESDEGDDDDDRSSDREDGPLEEQIERLQERVESAQSEQKNLFLVIFQHFIMLLTEHLVRCETGGIDVFTPWYKNCIERLQQIFLQHHQIIQQYMGTLENLLFTAELDQHILAVFQQFCALQA
;
A
#
# COMPACT_ATOMS: atom_id res chain seq x y z
N VAL A 1 19.99 5.70 -0.79
CA VAL A 1 20.01 5.99 -2.25
C VAL A 1 20.07 4.75 -3.14
N LEU A 2 20.83 3.70 -2.80
CA LEU A 2 20.94 2.48 -3.63
C LEU A 2 19.63 1.68 -3.71
N VAL A 3 19.05 1.31 -2.56
CA VAL A 3 17.71 0.67 -2.48
C VAL A 3 16.70 1.45 -3.31
N ASP A 4 16.79 2.76 -3.18
CA ASP A 4 15.94 3.72 -3.84
C ASP A 4 16.02 3.63 -5.38
N LYS A 5 17.21 3.39 -5.92
CA LYS A 5 17.49 3.19 -7.34
C LYS A 5 17.06 1.79 -7.79
N MET A 6 17.36 0.76 -7.00
CA MET A 6 17.01 -0.64 -7.30
C MET A 6 15.51 -0.85 -7.45
N ILE A 7 14.69 -0.20 -6.60
CA ILE A 7 13.23 -0.22 -6.74
C ILE A 7 12.80 0.43 -8.06
N ARG A 8 13.37 1.58 -8.42
CA ARG A 8 12.99 2.32 -9.64
C ARG A 8 13.38 1.59 -10.92
N THR A 9 14.47 0.83 -10.88
CA THR A 9 14.95 0.02 -12.01
C THR A 9 14.39 -1.40 -11.98
N GLN A 10 13.42 -1.70 -11.11
CA GLN A 10 12.80 -3.02 -10.95
C GLN A 10 13.80 -4.17 -10.71
N ILE A 11 14.96 -3.86 -10.10
CA ILE A 11 15.91 -4.89 -9.66
C ILE A 11 15.35 -5.61 -8.42
N VAL A 12 14.66 -4.86 -7.56
CA VAL A 12 13.94 -5.37 -6.38
C VAL A 12 12.56 -4.75 -6.32
N ASP A 13 11.59 -5.50 -5.80
CA ASP A 13 10.25 -5.01 -5.52
C ASP A 13 10.15 -4.41 -4.11
N CYS A 14 9.02 -3.76 -3.82
CA CYS A 14 8.80 -3.13 -2.51
C CYS A 14 8.67 -4.16 -1.38
N ALA A 15 8.09 -5.33 -1.67
CA ALA A 15 7.91 -6.40 -0.70
C ALA A 15 9.25 -7.00 -0.24
N THR A 16 10.19 -7.22 -1.15
CA THR A 16 11.55 -7.68 -0.83
C THR A 16 12.26 -6.69 0.07
N VAL A 17 12.12 -5.39 -0.19
CA VAL A 17 12.72 -4.36 0.67
C VAL A 17 12.08 -4.36 2.06
N ALA A 18 10.77 -4.55 2.17
CA ALA A 18 10.10 -4.68 3.47
C ALA A 18 10.62 -5.92 4.23
N ASN A 19 10.66 -7.09 3.60
CA ASN A 19 11.19 -8.31 4.21
C ASN A 19 12.65 -8.16 4.65
N TRP A 20 13.47 -7.50 3.83
CA TRP A 20 14.86 -7.22 4.16
C TRP A 20 14.98 -6.36 5.42
N ILE A 21 14.16 -5.32 5.56
CA ILE A 21 14.18 -4.42 6.73
C ILE A 21 13.89 -5.15 8.04
N PHE A 22 13.03 -6.17 8.01
CA PHE A 22 12.70 -6.99 9.18
C PHE A 22 13.58 -8.26 9.31
N SER A 23 14.59 -8.42 8.45
CA SER A 23 15.49 -9.57 8.50
C SER A 23 16.41 -9.54 9.72
N SER A 24 16.93 -10.72 10.09
CA SER A 24 17.90 -10.86 11.18
C SER A 24 19.21 -10.11 10.92
N GLU A 25 19.58 -9.89 9.67
CA GLU A 25 20.78 -9.12 9.27
C GLU A 25 20.70 -7.65 9.73
N LEU A 26 19.49 -7.08 9.73
CA LEU A 26 19.24 -5.69 10.12
C LEU A 26 18.77 -5.56 11.57
N ALA A 27 18.67 -6.65 12.33
CA ALA A 27 18.19 -6.62 13.72
C ALA A 27 19.00 -5.68 14.61
N HIS A 28 20.32 -5.61 14.42
CA HIS A 28 21.21 -4.72 15.17
C HIS A 28 21.01 -3.24 14.86
N ASP A 29 20.58 -2.93 13.64
CA ASP A 29 20.38 -1.56 13.16
C ASP A 29 18.90 -1.15 13.14
N PHE A 30 17.99 -2.04 13.54
CA PHE A 30 16.54 -1.86 13.43
C PHE A 30 16.02 -0.57 14.08
N THR A 31 16.67 -0.10 15.16
CA THR A 31 16.27 1.14 15.85
C THR A 31 16.84 2.41 15.20
N ARG A 32 17.70 2.29 14.19
CA ARG A 32 18.34 3.43 13.52
C ARG A 32 17.39 4.08 12.52
N PHE A 33 17.44 5.40 12.44
CA PHE A 33 16.52 6.20 11.60
C PHE A 33 16.52 5.82 10.12
N TYR A 34 17.68 5.55 9.52
CA TYR A 34 17.76 5.31 8.08
C TYR A 34 16.97 4.06 7.63
N ILE A 35 16.81 3.05 8.50
CA ILE A 35 16.00 1.86 8.22
C ILE A 35 14.54 2.28 7.94
N TRP A 36 14.00 3.11 8.82
CA TRP A 36 12.64 3.61 8.72
C TRP A 36 12.49 4.61 7.57
N GLU A 37 13.51 5.43 7.29
CA GLU A 37 13.51 6.28 6.11
C GLU A 37 13.44 5.48 4.81
N ILE A 38 14.14 4.35 4.73
CA ILE A 38 14.08 3.43 3.58
C ILE A 38 12.67 2.84 3.49
N LEU A 39 12.12 2.30 4.59
CA LEU A 39 10.76 1.73 4.60
C LEU A 39 9.72 2.74 4.11
N HIS A 40 9.70 3.93 4.71
CA HIS A 40 8.77 5.00 4.34
C HIS A 40 8.99 5.50 2.91
N SER A 41 10.24 5.54 2.43
CA SER A 41 10.55 5.86 1.02
C SER A 41 9.94 4.81 0.07
N THR A 42 10.08 3.53 0.40
CA THR A 42 9.52 2.40 -0.36
C THR A 42 7.99 2.48 -0.40
N ILE A 43 7.33 2.68 0.74
CA ILE A 43 5.86 2.84 0.80
C ILE A 43 5.41 4.02 -0.06
N ARG A 44 6.06 5.19 0.07
CA ARG A 44 5.71 6.37 -0.75
C ARG A 44 5.86 6.12 -2.24
N LYS A 45 6.83 5.32 -2.67
CA LYS A 45 7.00 4.96 -4.09
C LYS A 45 5.87 4.07 -4.58
N MET A 46 5.52 3.05 -3.81
CA MET A 46 4.39 2.19 -4.13
C MET A 46 3.10 3.03 -4.25
N ASN A 47 2.84 3.91 -3.28
CA ASN A 47 1.67 4.79 -3.31
C ASN A 47 1.66 5.71 -4.54
N LYS A 48 2.81 6.30 -4.89
CA LYS A 48 2.94 7.14 -6.10
C LYS A 48 2.75 6.34 -7.38
N HIS A 49 3.18 5.07 -7.42
CA HIS A 49 2.99 4.18 -8.56
C HIS A 49 1.51 3.92 -8.80
N VAL A 50 0.77 3.53 -7.75
CA VAL A 50 -0.69 3.31 -7.82
C VAL A 50 -1.42 4.58 -8.27
N LEU A 51 -1.12 5.72 -7.65
CA LEU A 51 -1.73 7.01 -8.02
C LEU A 51 -1.47 7.38 -9.48
N LYS A 52 -0.27 7.08 -9.99
CA LYS A 52 0.09 7.37 -11.38
C LYS A 52 -0.74 6.53 -12.35
N ILE A 53 -0.81 5.21 -12.14
CA ILE A 53 -1.58 4.32 -13.02
C ILE A 53 -3.08 4.66 -12.95
N HIS A 54 -3.58 4.95 -11.75
CA HIS A 54 -4.98 5.37 -11.57
C HIS A 54 -5.29 6.66 -12.33
N LYS A 55 -4.39 7.65 -12.29
CA LYS A 55 -4.53 8.89 -13.06
C LYS A 55 -4.48 8.65 -14.57
N GLU A 56 -3.59 7.78 -15.03
CA GLU A 56 -3.51 7.38 -16.46
C GLU A 56 -4.82 6.73 -16.93
N LEU A 57 -5.45 5.91 -16.09
CA LEU A 57 -6.77 5.30 -16.36
C LEU A 57 -7.87 6.36 -16.48
N GLU A 58 -7.97 7.27 -15.51
CA GLU A 58 -9.01 8.31 -15.51
C GLU A 58 -8.85 9.30 -16.68
N GLU A 59 -7.62 9.63 -17.05
CA GLU A 59 -7.35 10.44 -18.25
C GLU A 59 -7.78 9.73 -19.55
N THR A 60 -7.62 8.41 -19.62
CA THR A 60 -8.01 7.62 -20.80
C THR A 60 -9.54 7.48 -20.90
N LYS A 61 -10.22 7.20 -19.78
CA LYS A 61 -11.69 7.22 -19.72
C LYS A 61 -12.27 8.59 -20.10
N ALA A 62 -11.66 9.67 -19.63
CA ALA A 62 -12.10 11.02 -19.96
C ALA A 62 -11.92 11.36 -21.45
N LYS A 63 -10.95 10.76 -22.14
CA LYS A 63 -10.79 10.91 -23.60
C LYS A 63 -11.91 10.20 -24.36
N LEU A 64 -12.23 8.95 -23.99
CA LEU A 64 -13.33 8.20 -24.60
C LEU A 64 -14.67 8.94 -24.42
N ALA A 65 -14.96 9.41 -23.21
CA ALA A 65 -16.18 10.18 -22.94
C ALA A 65 -16.28 11.49 -23.76
N ARG A 66 -15.16 12.14 -24.07
CA ARG A 66 -15.12 13.32 -24.94
C ARG A 66 -15.33 12.99 -26.41
N GLN A 67 -14.92 11.81 -26.86
CA GLN A 67 -15.11 11.33 -28.23
C GLN A 67 -16.59 11.03 -28.48
N HIS A 68 -17.23 10.28 -27.58
CA HIS A 68 -18.67 10.03 -27.62
C HIS A 68 -19.50 11.32 -27.65
N LYS A 69 -19.19 12.28 -26.76
CA LYS A 69 -19.93 13.55 -26.71
C LYS A 69 -19.79 14.41 -27.98
N ARG A 70 -18.66 14.28 -28.70
CA ARG A 70 -18.46 14.98 -29.98
C ARG A 70 -19.26 14.34 -31.11
N GLN A 71 -19.32 13.01 -31.16
CA GLN A 71 -20.13 12.28 -32.13
C GLN A 71 -21.63 12.56 -31.94
N GLU A 72 -22.14 12.57 -30.70
CA GLU A 72 -23.55 12.92 -30.41
C GLU A 72 -23.92 14.37 -30.78
N SER A 73 -22.93 15.27 -30.92
CA SER A 73 -23.17 16.68 -31.26
C SER A 73 -23.14 16.96 -32.77
N ASP A 74 -22.64 16.00 -33.57
CA ASP A 74 -22.41 16.12 -35.03
C ASP A 74 -23.44 15.30 -35.85
N GLU A 75 -24.50 14.77 -35.21
CA GLU A 75 -25.64 14.08 -35.86
C GLU A 75 -26.55 15.04 -36.65
N GLY A 76 -25.95 15.91 -37.46
CA GLY A 76 -26.61 16.99 -38.17
C GLY A 76 -26.07 17.26 -39.57
N ASP A 77 -25.49 16.29 -40.29
CA ASP A 77 -25.54 16.22 -41.76
C ASP A 77 -24.91 14.92 -42.30
N ASP A 78 -25.64 14.28 -43.21
CA ASP A 78 -25.25 13.24 -44.19
C ASP A 78 -24.68 11.85 -43.79
N ASP A 79 -25.39 10.85 -44.34
CA ASP A 79 -25.04 9.44 -44.58
C ASP A 79 -23.53 9.11 -44.74
N ASP A 80 -22.95 8.34 -43.80
CA ASP A 80 -22.18 7.12 -44.10
C ASP A 80 -21.99 6.27 -42.82
N ASP A 81 -22.97 5.39 -42.59
CA ASP A 81 -23.00 4.35 -41.57
C ASP A 81 -21.94 3.27 -41.87
N ARG A 82 -20.86 3.17 -41.05
CA ARG A 82 -20.08 1.93 -40.72
C ARG A 82 -18.68 2.09 -40.07
N SER A 83 -18.27 3.25 -39.56
CA SER A 83 -16.92 3.41 -38.97
C SER A 83 -16.84 3.57 -37.45
N SER A 84 -17.94 3.77 -36.72
CA SER A 84 -17.89 4.12 -35.28
C SER A 84 -17.32 2.99 -34.41
N ASP A 85 -17.72 1.74 -34.63
CA ASP A 85 -17.24 0.57 -33.86
C ASP A 85 -15.72 0.32 -33.96
N ARG A 86 -15.04 0.86 -34.97
CA ARG A 86 -13.62 0.57 -35.21
C ARG A 86 -12.65 1.47 -34.43
N GLU A 87 -13.06 2.68 -34.05
CA GLU A 87 -12.20 3.62 -33.33
C GLU A 87 -12.35 3.55 -31.80
N ASP A 88 -13.52 3.15 -31.29
CA ASP A 88 -13.75 2.99 -29.85
C ASP A 88 -13.13 1.69 -29.32
N GLY A 89 -13.16 0.59 -30.10
CA GLY A 89 -12.58 -0.70 -29.71
C GLY A 89 -11.12 -0.64 -29.20
N PRO A 90 -10.19 0.08 -29.88
CA PRO A 90 -8.82 0.26 -29.40
C PRO A 90 -8.69 1.06 -28.09
N LEU A 91 -9.61 1.99 -27.81
CA LEU A 91 -9.60 2.81 -26.58
C LEU A 91 -10.23 2.05 -25.42
N GLU A 92 -11.31 1.30 -25.67
CA GLU A 92 -11.91 0.41 -24.69
C GLU A 92 -10.94 -0.70 -24.26
N GLU A 93 -10.23 -1.33 -25.20
CA GLU A 93 -9.20 -2.32 -24.90
C GLU A 93 -8.05 -1.72 -24.07
N GLN A 94 -7.67 -0.46 -24.35
CA GLN A 94 -6.68 0.26 -23.54
C GLN A 94 -7.18 0.54 -22.11
N ILE A 95 -8.47 0.86 -21.94
CA ILE A 95 -9.09 1.08 -20.62
C ILE A 95 -9.11 -0.23 -19.84
N GLU A 96 -9.50 -1.35 -20.45
CA GLU A 96 -9.51 -2.67 -19.80
C GLU A 96 -8.11 -3.05 -19.32
N ARG A 97 -7.09 -2.94 -20.18
CA ARG A 97 -5.70 -3.20 -19.80
C ARG A 97 -5.19 -2.27 -18.69
N LEU A 98 -5.63 -1.01 -18.67
CA LEU A 98 -5.28 -0.07 -17.61
C LEU A 98 -6.00 -0.39 -16.29
N GLN A 99 -7.25 -0.86 -16.35
CA GLN A 99 -7.99 -1.33 -15.17
C GLN A 99 -7.28 -2.52 -14.52
N GLU A 100 -6.91 -3.54 -15.30
CA GLU A 100 -6.14 -4.69 -14.80
C GLU A 100 -4.83 -4.25 -14.14
N ARG A 101 -4.13 -3.26 -14.73
CA ARG A 101 -2.90 -2.71 -14.16
C ARG A 101 -3.14 -1.95 -12.85
N VAL A 102 -4.26 -1.23 -12.72
CA VAL A 102 -4.64 -0.56 -11.47
C VAL A 102 -4.91 -1.59 -10.38
N GLU A 103 -5.70 -2.62 -10.68
CA GLU A 103 -6.03 -3.68 -9.72
C GLU A 103 -4.78 -4.42 -9.25
N SER A 104 -3.90 -4.78 -10.18
CA SER A 104 -2.61 -5.39 -9.86
C SER A 104 -1.75 -4.49 -8.97
N ALA A 105 -1.61 -3.20 -9.30
CA ALA A 105 -0.83 -2.26 -8.50
C ALA A 105 -1.45 -2.02 -7.10
N GLN A 106 -2.78 -1.96 -7.00
CA GLN A 106 -3.48 -1.86 -5.72
C GLN A 106 -3.30 -3.12 -4.87
N SER A 107 -3.31 -4.29 -5.50
CA SER A 107 -3.02 -5.57 -4.84
C SER A 107 -1.59 -5.60 -4.29
N GLU A 108 -0.59 -5.18 -5.08
CA GLU A 108 0.79 -5.04 -4.62
C GLU A 108 0.93 -4.06 -3.45
N GLN A 109 0.25 -2.91 -3.52
CA GLN A 109 0.23 -1.93 -2.44
C GLN A 109 -0.39 -2.50 -1.16
N LYS A 110 -1.54 -3.16 -1.26
CA LYS A 110 -2.20 -3.83 -0.15
C LYS A 110 -1.28 -4.88 0.48
N ASN A 111 -0.69 -5.75 -0.35
CA ASN A 111 0.23 -6.79 0.09
C ASN A 111 1.46 -6.23 0.79
N LEU A 112 2.01 -5.11 0.31
CA LEU A 112 3.12 -4.43 0.98
C LEU A 112 2.75 -4.02 2.42
N PHE A 113 1.59 -3.41 2.62
CA PHE A 113 1.13 -3.05 3.97
C PHE A 113 0.89 -4.29 4.83
N LEU A 114 0.25 -5.33 4.30
CA LEU A 114 0.02 -6.58 5.03
C LEU A 114 1.33 -7.21 5.50
N VAL A 115 2.33 -7.31 4.61
CA VAL A 115 3.66 -7.84 4.95
C VAL A 115 4.31 -7.01 6.07
N ILE A 116 4.24 -5.67 5.99
CA ILE A 116 4.80 -4.80 7.02
C ILE A 116 4.12 -5.03 8.37
N PHE A 117 2.78 -5.07 8.40
CA PHE A 117 2.03 -5.29 9.63
C PHE A 117 2.25 -6.68 10.22
N GLN A 118 2.31 -7.72 9.38
CA GLN A 118 2.63 -9.09 9.80
C GLN A 118 3.99 -9.16 10.50
N HIS A 119 5.03 -8.53 9.93
CA HIS A 119 6.34 -8.50 10.56
C HIS A 119 6.32 -7.75 11.90
N PHE A 120 5.62 -6.61 11.99
CA PHE A 120 5.47 -5.90 13.27
C PHE A 120 4.76 -6.76 14.32
N ILE A 121 3.65 -7.39 13.95
CA ILE A 121 2.89 -8.27 14.83
C ILE A 121 3.80 -9.40 15.32
N MET A 122 4.52 -10.06 14.41
CA MET A 122 5.42 -11.16 14.73
C MET A 122 6.51 -10.71 15.72
N LEU A 123 7.24 -9.62 15.43
CA LEU A 123 8.33 -9.12 16.27
C LEU A 123 7.85 -8.66 17.64
N LEU A 124 6.73 -7.95 17.70
CA LEU A 124 6.16 -7.47 18.96
C LEU A 124 5.66 -8.65 19.80
N THR A 125 4.99 -9.63 19.17
CA THR A 125 4.51 -10.83 19.86
C THR A 125 5.66 -11.66 20.41
N GLU A 126 6.72 -11.87 19.62
CA GLU A 126 7.92 -12.59 20.06
C GLU A 126 8.55 -11.91 21.28
N HIS A 127 8.67 -10.59 21.26
CA HIS A 127 9.19 -9.81 22.39
C HIS A 127 8.31 -9.93 23.63
N LEU A 128 6.98 -9.82 23.48
CA LEU A 128 6.03 -9.92 24.58
C LEU A 128 6.09 -11.30 25.26
N VAL A 129 6.05 -12.38 24.47
CA VAL A 129 6.16 -13.76 24.96
C VAL A 129 7.49 -14.01 25.66
N ARG A 130 8.59 -13.48 25.09
CA ARG A 130 9.91 -13.57 25.72
C ARG A 130 9.97 -12.81 27.05
N CYS A 131 9.31 -11.66 27.15
CA CYS A 131 9.27 -10.88 28.39
C CYS A 131 8.46 -11.59 29.46
N GLU A 132 7.29 -12.13 29.09
CA GLU A 132 6.44 -12.92 29.97
C GLU A 132 7.17 -14.17 30.49
N THR A 133 7.79 -14.94 29.59
CA THR A 133 8.53 -16.16 29.95
C THR A 133 9.77 -15.86 30.80
N GLY A 134 10.46 -14.75 30.50
CA GLY A 134 11.67 -14.34 31.22
C GLY A 134 11.41 -13.59 32.53
N GLY A 135 10.16 -13.21 32.81
CA GLY A 135 9.82 -12.32 33.94
C GLY A 135 10.53 -10.97 33.87
N ILE A 136 10.84 -10.50 32.64
CA ILE A 136 11.53 -9.23 32.40
C ILE A 136 10.53 -8.16 31.96
N ASP A 137 10.90 -6.90 32.15
CA ASP A 137 10.05 -5.77 31.77
C ASP A 137 9.81 -5.70 30.25
N VAL A 138 8.55 -5.50 29.87
CA VAL A 138 8.11 -5.34 28.47
C VAL A 138 8.61 -4.01 27.90
N PHE A 139 8.61 -2.95 28.72
CA PHE A 139 8.84 -1.56 28.31
C PHE A 139 10.33 -1.22 28.08
N THR A 140 10.98 -2.03 27.26
CA THR A 140 12.36 -1.79 26.84
C THR A 140 12.45 -0.64 25.82
N PRO A 141 13.63 0.01 25.68
CA PRO A 141 13.85 1.00 24.63
C PRO A 141 13.61 0.46 23.21
N TRP A 142 13.91 -0.81 22.98
CA TRP A 142 13.63 -1.48 21.70
C TRP A 142 12.14 -1.61 21.45
N TYR A 143 11.38 -2.06 22.46
CA TYR A 143 9.92 -2.19 22.38
C TYR A 143 9.26 -0.84 22.10
N LYS A 144 9.66 0.20 22.85
CA LYS A 144 9.19 1.56 22.64
C LYS A 144 9.41 2.03 21.20
N ASN A 145 10.62 1.85 20.66
CA ASN A 145 10.86 2.20 19.25
C ASN A 145 10.00 1.34 18.31
N CYS A 146 9.89 0.03 18.51
CA CYS A 146 9.14 -0.85 17.62
C CYS A 146 7.65 -0.47 17.57
N ILE A 147 7.02 -0.27 18.73
CA ILE A 147 5.59 0.07 18.82
C ILE A 147 5.30 1.48 18.28
N GLU A 148 6.18 2.45 18.53
CA GLU A 148 6.06 3.81 17.98
C GLU A 148 6.25 3.82 16.45
N ARG A 149 7.07 2.92 15.89
CA ARG A 149 7.24 2.78 14.44
C ARG A 149 6.03 2.14 13.79
N LEU A 150 5.39 1.16 14.43
CA LEU A 150 4.09 0.65 14.00
C LEU A 150 3.04 1.78 13.97
N GLN A 151 2.95 2.57 15.04
CA GLN A 151 2.05 3.73 15.11
C GLN A 151 2.37 4.74 14.00
N GLN A 152 3.64 5.00 13.71
CA GLN A 152 4.06 5.92 12.65
C GLN A 152 3.55 5.48 11.26
N ILE A 153 3.50 4.19 10.97
CA ILE A 153 2.97 3.67 9.69
C ILE A 153 1.49 4.03 9.56
N PHE A 154 0.70 3.81 10.61
CA PHE A 154 -0.72 4.19 10.64
C PHE A 154 -0.91 5.70 10.43
N LEU A 155 -0.19 6.53 11.19
CA LEU A 155 -0.32 7.99 11.12
C LEU A 155 0.08 8.56 9.75
N GLN A 156 1.19 8.10 9.19
CA GLN A 156 1.72 8.67 7.95
C GLN A 156 0.97 8.21 6.69
N HIS A 157 0.32 7.05 6.75
CA HIS A 157 -0.34 6.43 5.59
C HIS A 157 -1.84 6.17 5.81
N HIS A 158 -2.45 6.90 6.75
CA HIS A 158 -3.83 6.69 7.19
C HIS A 158 -4.84 6.60 6.04
N GLN A 159 -4.79 7.51 5.06
CA GLN A 159 -5.74 7.58 3.94
C GLN A 159 -5.75 6.30 3.08
N ILE A 160 -4.61 5.63 2.97
CA ILE A 160 -4.47 4.42 2.16
C ILE A 160 -4.84 3.20 3.00
N ILE A 161 -4.35 3.14 4.24
CA ILE A 161 -4.63 2.06 5.18
C ILE A 161 -6.14 1.93 5.44
N GLN A 162 -6.87 3.04 5.46
CA GLN A 162 -8.33 3.07 5.58
C GLN A 162 -9.06 2.22 4.53
N GLN A 163 -8.53 2.14 3.32
CA GLN A 163 -9.12 1.34 2.25
C GLN A 163 -9.00 -0.16 2.51
N TYR A 164 -8.14 -0.56 3.46
CA TYR A 164 -7.84 -1.95 3.79
C TYR A 164 -8.33 -2.36 5.17
N MET A 165 -9.09 -1.51 5.88
CA MET A 165 -9.56 -1.75 7.25
C MET A 165 -10.22 -3.10 7.43
N GLY A 166 -11.18 -3.45 6.55
CA GLY A 166 -11.87 -4.74 6.64
C GLY A 166 -10.94 -5.94 6.48
N THR A 167 -9.81 -5.82 5.79
CA THR A 167 -8.80 -6.90 5.74
C THR A 167 -7.95 -6.91 7.01
N LEU A 168 -7.56 -5.74 7.50
CA LEU A 168 -6.72 -5.60 8.69
C LEU A 168 -7.43 -6.11 9.95
N GLU A 169 -8.70 -5.76 10.14
CA GLU A 169 -9.52 -6.18 11.27
C GLU A 169 -9.77 -7.70 11.28
N ASN A 170 -10.06 -8.27 10.10
CA ASN A 170 -10.45 -9.67 10.00
C ASN A 170 -9.25 -10.63 9.96
N LEU A 171 -8.07 -10.20 9.50
CA LEU A 171 -6.94 -11.10 9.27
C LEU A 171 -5.72 -10.83 10.16
N LEU A 172 -5.48 -9.59 10.61
CA LEU A 172 -4.24 -9.23 11.31
C LEU A 172 -4.47 -8.76 12.74
N PHE A 173 -5.36 -7.79 12.92
CA PHE A 173 -5.63 -7.15 14.21
C PHE A 173 -6.94 -7.71 14.82
N THR A 174 -6.96 -9.01 15.02
CA THR A 174 -8.10 -9.72 15.60
C THR A 174 -8.13 -9.60 17.13
N ALA A 175 -9.24 -9.99 17.76
CA ALA A 175 -9.40 -9.96 19.21
C ALA A 175 -8.44 -10.90 19.98
N GLU A 176 -7.78 -11.83 19.29
CA GLU A 176 -6.81 -12.76 19.86
C GLU A 176 -5.39 -12.15 19.94
N LEU A 177 -5.16 -11.03 19.26
CA LEU A 177 -3.88 -10.33 19.30
C LEU A 177 -3.66 -9.67 20.67
N ASP A 178 -2.41 -9.64 21.13
CA ASP A 178 -2.04 -9.01 22.40
C ASP A 178 -2.55 -7.56 22.47
N GLN A 179 -3.09 -7.20 23.65
CA GLN A 179 -3.74 -5.92 23.88
C GLN A 179 -2.82 -4.72 23.62
N HIS A 180 -1.51 -4.85 23.84
CA HIS A 180 -0.58 -3.76 23.60
C HIS A 180 -0.45 -3.42 22.11
N ILE A 181 -0.44 -4.43 21.25
CA ILE A 181 -0.38 -4.26 19.79
C ILE A 181 -1.73 -3.78 19.28
N LEU A 182 -2.82 -4.42 19.76
CA LEU A 182 -4.17 -4.07 19.36
C LEU A 182 -4.55 -2.63 19.75
N ALA A 183 -4.03 -2.12 20.88
CA ALA A 183 -4.25 -0.74 21.31
C ALA A 183 -3.78 0.29 20.28
N VAL A 184 -2.66 0.05 19.58
CA VAL A 184 -2.18 0.95 18.51
C VAL A 184 -3.18 1.01 17.36
N PHE A 185 -3.74 -0.13 16.98
CA PHE A 185 -4.76 -0.22 15.94
C PHE A 185 -6.06 0.46 16.38
N GLN A 186 -6.52 0.23 17.61
CA GLN A 186 -7.71 0.89 18.16
C GLN A 186 -7.55 2.41 18.24
N GLN A 187 -6.38 2.91 18.64
CA GLN A 187 -6.07 4.34 18.62
C GLN A 187 -6.18 4.92 17.21
N PHE A 188 -5.69 4.18 16.20
CA PHE A 188 -5.85 4.57 14.80
C PHE A 188 -7.33 4.64 14.38
N CYS A 189 -8.15 3.65 14.75
CA CYS A 189 -9.59 3.67 14.51
C CYS A 189 -10.26 4.87 15.19
N ALA A 190 -9.85 5.20 16.42
CA ALA A 190 -10.41 6.31 17.19
C ALA A 190 -10.12 7.70 16.59
N LEU A 191 -9.07 7.86 15.78
CA LEU A 191 -8.81 9.10 15.04
C LEU A 191 -9.85 9.39 13.94
N GLN A 192 -10.77 8.46 13.70
CA GLN A 192 -11.82 8.54 12.67
C GLN A 192 -13.24 8.38 13.23
N ALA A 193 -13.39 8.07 14.52
CA ALA A 193 -14.67 7.97 15.21
C ALA A 193 -15.14 9.35 15.70
#